data_AF-A0A3S1Y1X2-F1
#
_entry.id   AF-A0A3S1Y1X2-F1
#
_cell.length_a   1.000
_cell.length_b   1.000
_cell.length_c   1.000
_cell.angle_alpha   90.00
_cell.angle_beta   90.00
_cell.angle_gamma   90.00
#
_symmetry.space_group_name_H-M   'P 1'
#
loop_
_entity.id
_entity.type
_entity.pdbx_description
1 polymer ?
#
loop_
_entity_poly.entity_id
_entity_poly.type
_entity_poly.pdbx_seq_one_letter_code
_entity_poly.pdbx_strand_id
1 'polypeptide(L)'
;AMETFVRRARGAEPEKVVRPEADSTIRTVHAAGFRLAILSNELDLFYGADFRQRLPLLGLFDVIIDATYTGILKPDPRAYAFVTEALGVPAGACVFVDDQRRNVDGGCAAGMRTVHFDVARPAHSYAEALGHFDLVPVA
;
A
#
# COMPACT_ATOMS: atom_id res chain seq x y z
N ALA A 1 -3.19 -10.98 21.92
CA ALA A 1 -3.88 -10.21 20.86
C ALA A 1 -3.36 -10.66 19.49
N MET A 2 -4.04 -10.30 18.40
CA MET A 2 -3.57 -10.56 17.02
C MET A 2 -2.14 -10.04 16.82
N GLU A 3 -1.85 -8.84 17.30
CA GLU A 3 -0.50 -8.25 17.33
C GLU A 3 0.54 -9.19 17.98
N THR A 4 0.20 -9.80 19.12
CA THR A 4 1.08 -10.73 19.85
C THR A 4 1.38 -11.98 19.02
N PHE A 5 0.40 -12.47 18.26
CA PHE A 5 0.57 -13.63 17.38
C PHE A 5 1.46 -13.30 16.18
N VAL A 6 1.23 -12.15 15.52
CA VAL A 6 2.05 -11.69 14.38
C VAL A 6 3.50 -11.49 14.78
N ARG A 7 3.76 -10.81 15.91
CA ARG A 7 5.12 -10.59 16.43
C ARG A 7 5.86 -11.91 16.67
N ARG A 8 5.16 -12.93 17.17
CA ARG A 8 5.72 -14.27 17.42
C ARG A 8 5.94 -15.07 16.14
N ALA A 9 5.05 -14.95 15.16
CA ALA A 9 5.10 -15.71 13.91
C ALA A 9 6.09 -15.14 12.87
N ARG A 10 6.26 -13.82 12.80
CA ARG A 10 7.07 -13.15 11.76
C ARG A 10 8.44 -12.67 12.23
N GLY A 11 8.76 -12.83 13.52
CA GLY A 11 9.99 -12.29 14.12
C GLY A 11 9.91 -10.79 14.37
N ALA A 12 10.59 -10.31 15.41
CA ALA A 12 10.46 -8.95 15.93
C ALA A 12 11.23 -7.87 15.12
N GLU A 13 11.69 -8.20 13.90
CA GLU A 13 12.51 -7.34 13.05
C GLU A 13 11.65 -6.76 11.91
N PRO A 14 11.25 -5.47 12.00
CA PRO A 14 10.40 -4.82 11.01
C PRO A 14 11.00 -4.85 9.59
N GLU A 15 12.32 -4.79 9.48
CA GLU A 15 13.05 -4.78 8.19
C GLU A 15 12.87 -6.08 7.40
N LYS A 16 12.63 -7.22 8.07
CA LYS A 16 12.33 -8.50 7.42
C LYS A 16 10.88 -8.61 6.95
N VAL A 17 10.03 -7.63 7.26
CA VAL A 17 8.61 -7.62 6.88
C VAL A 17 8.39 -7.00 5.50
N VAL A 18 9.29 -6.13 5.05
CA VAL A 18 9.18 -5.43 3.76
C VAL A 18 9.90 -6.24 2.68
N ARG A 19 9.18 -6.52 1.59
CA ARG A 19 9.76 -7.19 0.41
C ARG A 19 10.74 -6.24 -0.31
N PRO A 20 11.91 -6.70 -0.76
CA PRO A 20 12.85 -5.86 -1.51
C PRO A 20 12.22 -5.17 -2.72
N GLU A 21 11.33 -5.87 -3.42
CA GLU A 21 10.63 -5.34 -4.59
C GLU A 21 9.65 -4.22 -4.21
N ALA A 22 9.05 -4.29 -3.02
CA ALA A 22 8.19 -3.23 -2.49
C ALA A 22 9.01 -1.98 -2.14
N ASP A 23 10.13 -2.15 -1.42
CA ASP A 23 11.03 -1.05 -1.07
C ASP A 23 11.57 -0.34 -2.32
N SER A 24 12.10 -1.11 -3.30
CA SER A 24 12.58 -0.56 -4.58
C SER A 24 11.50 0.21 -5.31
N THR A 25 10.27 -0.33 -5.39
CA THR A 25 9.15 0.32 -6.07
C THR A 25 8.75 1.63 -5.40
N ILE A 26 8.58 1.61 -4.08
CA ILE A 26 8.21 2.79 -3.29
C ILE A 26 9.26 3.89 -3.48
N ARG A 27 10.55 3.55 -3.41
CA ARG A 27 11.64 4.50 -3.64
C ARG A 27 11.67 5.04 -5.07
N THR A 28 11.43 4.18 -6.06
CA THR A 28 11.36 4.58 -7.47
C THR A 28 10.27 5.63 -7.70
N VAL A 29 9.05 5.34 -7.24
CA VAL A 29 7.89 6.23 -7.37
C VAL A 29 8.12 7.54 -6.62
N HIS A 30 8.66 7.47 -5.40
CA HIS A 30 9.01 8.65 -4.61
C HIS A 30 10.06 9.53 -5.30
N ALA A 31 11.15 8.93 -5.81
CA ALA A 31 12.22 9.64 -6.49
C ALA A 31 11.75 10.31 -7.79
N ALA A 32 10.76 9.73 -8.46
CA ALA A 32 10.11 10.31 -9.63
C ALA A 32 9.10 11.43 -9.28
N GLY A 33 8.89 11.74 -8.00
CA GLY A 33 8.04 12.85 -7.54
C GLY A 33 6.55 12.53 -7.49
N PHE A 34 6.18 11.25 -7.58
CA PHE A 34 4.79 10.83 -7.43
C PHE A 34 4.40 10.75 -5.95
N ARG A 35 3.10 10.95 -5.70
CA ARG A 35 2.50 10.82 -4.38
C ARG A 35 2.30 9.35 -3.99
N LEU A 36 2.45 9.06 -2.71
CA LEU A 36 2.35 7.72 -2.14
C LEU A 36 1.33 7.69 -1.01
N ALA A 37 0.41 6.72 -1.06
CA ALA A 37 -0.55 6.47 0.00
C ALA A 37 -0.59 4.99 0.40
N ILE A 38 -0.88 4.74 1.67
CA ILE A 38 -1.27 3.40 2.15
C ILE A 38 -2.77 3.40 2.39
N LEU A 39 -3.45 2.40 1.86
CA LEU A 39 -4.85 2.10 2.18
C LEU A 39 -4.93 0.67 2.73
N SER A 40 -5.17 0.54 4.03
CA SER A 40 -5.23 -0.75 4.72
C SER A 40 -6.52 -0.90 5.52
N ASN A 41 -7.04 -2.12 5.61
CA ASN A 41 -8.16 -2.41 6.51
C ASN A 41 -7.70 -2.60 7.96
N GLU A 42 -6.45 -3.04 8.21
CA GLU A 42 -6.02 -3.53 9.54
C GLU A 42 -4.50 -3.32 9.81
N LEU A 43 -3.88 -2.24 9.31
CA LEU A 43 -2.42 -2.07 9.41
C LEU A 43 -1.96 -2.05 10.89
N ASP A 44 -2.50 -1.13 11.68
CA ASP A 44 -2.07 -0.97 13.07
C ASP A 44 -2.63 -2.09 13.97
N LEU A 45 -3.73 -2.74 13.59
CA LEU A 45 -4.26 -3.91 14.29
C LEU A 45 -3.29 -5.11 14.23
N PHE A 46 -2.58 -5.30 13.12
CA PHE A 46 -1.62 -6.39 12.97
C PHE A 46 -0.23 -6.07 13.52
N TYR A 47 0.23 -4.82 13.40
CA TYR A 47 1.64 -4.48 13.70
C TYR A 47 1.83 -3.56 14.93
N GLY A 48 0.77 -2.94 15.43
CA GLY A 48 0.78 -1.96 16.51
C GLY A 48 1.06 -0.53 16.00
N ALA A 49 0.55 0.48 16.70
CA ALA A 49 0.70 1.90 16.29
C ALA A 49 2.16 2.35 16.15
N ASP A 50 3.06 1.82 17.00
CA ASP A 50 4.50 2.13 16.96
C ASP A 50 5.21 1.53 15.73
N PHE A 51 4.58 0.61 15.00
CA PHE A 51 5.14 0.02 13.79
C PHE A 51 5.48 1.08 12.74
N ARG A 52 4.64 2.13 12.65
CA ARG A 52 4.85 3.25 11.73
C ARG A 52 6.19 3.94 11.97
N GLN A 53 6.58 4.08 13.23
CA GLN A 53 7.83 4.72 13.63
C GLN A 53 9.06 3.83 13.43
N ARG A 54 8.86 2.52 13.32
CA ARG A 54 9.94 1.52 13.22
C ARG A 54 10.30 1.14 11.79
N LEU A 55 9.57 1.67 10.79
CA LEU A 55 9.84 1.45 9.37
C LEU A 55 10.09 2.79 8.68
N PRO A 56 11.37 3.17 8.45
CA PRO A 56 11.73 4.42 7.78
C PRO A 56 11.05 4.58 6.41
N LEU A 57 10.77 3.47 5.72
CA LEU A 57 10.07 3.46 4.44
C LEU A 57 8.68 4.10 4.50
N LEU A 58 7.98 4.00 5.64
CA LEU A 58 6.67 4.59 5.82
C LEU A 58 6.71 6.13 5.84
N GLY A 59 7.87 6.72 6.12
CA GLY A 59 8.09 8.16 6.02
C GLY A 59 8.07 8.71 4.58
N LEU A 60 8.08 7.84 3.55
CA LEU A 60 7.96 8.25 2.15
C LEU A 60 6.50 8.43 1.69
N PHE A 61 5.53 8.00 2.51
CA PHE A 61 4.11 8.09 2.18
C PHE A 61 3.54 9.41 2.66
N ASP A 62 2.80 10.10 1.77
CA ASP A 62 2.11 11.34 2.08
C ASP A 62 0.94 11.12 3.05
N VAL A 63 0.28 9.96 2.95
CA VAL A 63 -0.89 9.62 3.78
C VAL A 63 -1.01 8.12 4.05
N ILE A 64 -1.49 7.79 5.24
CA ILE A 64 -1.87 6.43 5.63
C ILE A 64 -3.35 6.44 6.04
N ILE A 65 -4.19 5.80 5.24
CA ILE A 65 -5.60 5.54 5.53
C ILE A 65 -5.73 4.11 6.06
N ASP A 66 -6.12 3.98 7.32
CA ASP A 66 -6.26 2.68 8.00
C ASP A 66 -7.68 2.57 8.59
N ALA A 67 -8.40 1.51 8.18
CA ALA A 67 -9.77 1.28 8.62
C ALA A 67 -9.90 1.01 10.12
N THR A 68 -8.80 0.68 10.81
CA THR A 68 -8.73 0.66 12.28
C THR A 68 -9.17 1.99 12.88
N TYR A 69 -8.92 3.12 12.20
CA TYR A 69 -9.28 4.45 12.66
C TYR A 69 -10.50 5.03 11.94
N THR A 70 -10.66 4.76 10.63
CA THR A 70 -11.79 5.32 9.86
C THR A 70 -13.08 4.53 10.07
N GLY A 71 -13.00 3.25 10.46
CA GLY A 71 -14.14 2.33 10.51
C GLY A 71 -14.69 1.92 9.14
N ILE A 72 -14.05 2.35 8.04
CA ILE A 72 -14.49 2.11 6.67
C ILE A 72 -13.47 1.23 5.94
N LEU A 73 -13.89 0.01 5.60
CA LEU A 73 -13.04 -0.99 4.98
C LEU A 73 -13.18 -0.98 3.46
N LYS A 74 -12.09 -1.28 2.74
CA LYS A 74 -12.20 -1.75 1.36
C LYS A 74 -13.09 -3.00 1.30
N PRO A 75 -13.98 -3.13 0.29
CA PRO A 75 -14.09 -2.30 -0.91
C PRO A 75 -15.17 -1.20 -0.86
N ASP A 76 -15.51 -0.66 0.32
CA ASP A 76 -16.40 0.51 0.39
C ASP A 76 -15.82 1.68 -0.44
N PRO A 77 -16.59 2.29 -1.37
CA PRO A 77 -16.12 3.38 -2.23
C PRO A 77 -15.48 4.54 -1.46
N ARG A 78 -15.95 4.81 -0.23
CA ARG A 78 -15.41 5.88 0.61
C ARG A 78 -13.96 5.64 1.01
N ALA A 79 -13.54 4.38 1.15
CA ALA A 79 -12.16 4.03 1.50
C ALA A 79 -11.17 4.51 0.41
N TYR A 80 -11.54 4.37 -0.86
CA TYR A 80 -10.75 4.85 -2.00
C TYR A 80 -10.83 6.38 -2.14
N ALA A 81 -12.01 6.97 -1.89
CA ALA A 81 -12.21 8.41 -1.92
C ALA A 81 -11.31 9.15 -0.91
N PHE A 82 -11.19 8.62 0.32
CA PHE A 82 -10.29 9.18 1.33
C PHE A 82 -8.84 9.30 0.86
N VAL A 83 -8.37 8.33 0.05
CA VAL A 83 -7.03 8.40 -0.53
C VAL A 83 -6.93 9.54 -1.54
N THR A 84 -7.85 9.61 -2.49
CA THR A 84 -7.83 10.65 -3.54
C THR A 84 -8.00 12.05 -2.97
N GLU A 85 -8.86 12.22 -1.96
CA GLU A 85 -9.08 13.48 -1.27
C GLU A 85 -7.82 13.91 -0.50
N ALA A 86 -7.18 13.00 0.24
CA ALA A 86 -5.98 13.31 0.99
C ALA A 86 -4.76 13.61 0.09
N LEU A 87 -4.65 12.92 -1.04
CA LEU A 87 -3.58 13.16 -2.02
C LEU A 87 -3.85 14.38 -2.91
N GLY A 88 -5.11 14.84 -3.02
CA GLY A 88 -5.51 15.93 -3.90
C GLY A 88 -5.40 15.58 -5.39
N VAL A 89 -5.58 14.31 -5.76
CA VAL A 89 -5.47 13.81 -7.15
C VAL A 89 -6.72 13.04 -7.58
N PRO A 90 -7.09 13.05 -8.88
CA PRO A 90 -8.21 12.26 -9.36
C PRO A 90 -7.92 10.75 -9.33
N ALA A 91 -8.94 9.92 -9.15
CA ALA A 91 -8.80 8.46 -9.07
C ALA A 91 -8.04 7.86 -10.28
N GLY A 92 -8.30 8.35 -11.49
CA GLY A 92 -7.63 7.89 -12.72
C GLY A 92 -6.11 8.15 -12.76
N ALA A 93 -5.60 9.07 -11.93
CA ALA A 93 -4.17 9.29 -11.77
C ALA A 93 -3.51 8.27 -10.82
N CYS A 94 -4.29 7.57 -9.99
CA CYS A 94 -3.79 6.58 -9.05
C CYS A 94 -3.57 5.22 -9.71
N VAL A 95 -2.60 4.48 -9.18
CA VAL A 95 -2.43 3.04 -9.40
C VAL A 95 -2.55 2.36 -8.05
N PHE A 96 -3.59 1.54 -7.89
CA PHE A 96 -3.87 0.84 -6.63
C PHE A 96 -3.42 -0.63 -6.71
N VAL A 97 -2.57 -1.03 -5.77
CA VAL A 97 -1.98 -2.37 -5.71
C VAL A 97 -2.51 -3.09 -4.47
N ASP A 98 -3.15 -4.26 -4.66
CA ASP A 98 -3.72 -5.06 -3.56
C ASP A 98 -3.73 -6.55 -3.91
N ASP A 99 -3.55 -7.42 -2.92
CA ASP A 99 -3.52 -8.89 -3.10
C ASP A 99 -4.93 -9.51 -3.09
N GLN A 100 -5.92 -8.80 -2.53
CA GLN A 100 -7.29 -9.28 -2.47
C GLN A 100 -8.08 -8.81 -3.69
N ARG A 101 -8.51 -9.75 -4.53
CA ARG A 101 -9.27 -9.46 -5.75
C ARG A 101 -10.47 -8.53 -5.53
N ARG A 102 -11.22 -8.72 -4.43
CA ARG A 102 -12.36 -7.85 -4.07
C ARG A 102 -11.98 -6.37 -3.89
N ASN A 103 -10.78 -6.09 -3.39
CA ASN A 103 -10.28 -4.74 -3.19
C ASN A 103 -9.83 -4.16 -4.53
N VAL A 104 -9.15 -4.97 -5.36
CA VAL A 104 -8.78 -4.60 -6.74
C VAL A 104 -10.02 -4.20 -7.55
N ASP A 105 -11.07 -5.01 -7.48
CA ASP A 105 -12.34 -4.74 -8.18
C ASP A 105 -12.99 -3.45 -7.64
N GLY A 106 -12.92 -3.22 -6.32
CA GLY A 106 -13.40 -1.98 -5.69
C GLY A 106 -12.63 -0.74 -6.13
N GLY A 107 -11.30 -0.81 -6.22
CA GLY A 107 -10.46 0.28 -6.72
C GLY A 107 -10.75 0.60 -8.18
N CYS A 108 -10.97 -0.43 -9.01
CA CYS A 108 -11.39 -0.27 -10.39
C CYS A 108 -12.77 0.42 -10.48
N ALA A 109 -13.74 0.00 -9.65
CA ALA A 109 -15.05 0.63 -9.58
C ALA A 109 -15.00 2.10 -9.11
N ALA A 110 -14.00 2.44 -8.30
CA ALA A 110 -13.72 3.82 -7.88
C ALA A 110 -12.98 4.66 -8.95
N GLY A 111 -12.67 4.08 -10.12
CA GLY A 111 -12.03 4.77 -11.24
C GLY A 111 -10.49 4.82 -11.15
N MET A 112 -9.87 4.01 -10.29
CA MET A 112 -8.42 3.87 -10.23
C MET A 112 -7.93 2.85 -11.26
N ARG A 113 -6.69 3.03 -11.74
CA ARG A 113 -5.95 1.92 -12.36
C ARG A 113 -5.57 0.95 -11.26
N THR A 114 -5.65 -0.35 -11.50
CA THR A 114 -5.40 -1.34 -10.45
C THR A 114 -4.48 -2.46 -10.91
N VAL A 115 -3.69 -2.98 -9.98
CA VAL A 115 -2.83 -4.14 -10.17
C VAL A 115 -3.18 -5.17 -9.10
N HIS A 116 -3.51 -6.38 -9.53
CA HIS A 116 -3.71 -7.50 -8.60
C HIS A 116 -2.33 -8.06 -8.20
N PHE A 117 -1.97 -7.86 -6.93
CA PHE A 117 -0.68 -8.28 -6.41
C PHE A 117 -0.60 -9.80 -6.25
N ASP A 118 0.29 -10.43 -7.01
CA ASP A 118 0.63 -11.85 -6.89
C ASP A 118 1.73 -12.02 -5.84
N VAL A 119 1.35 -12.52 -4.67
CA VAL A 119 2.24 -12.74 -3.52
C VAL A 119 3.39 -13.71 -3.86
N ALA A 120 3.19 -14.61 -4.83
CA ALA A 120 4.21 -15.55 -5.29
C ALA A 120 5.15 -14.94 -6.34
N ARG A 121 4.75 -13.83 -6.99
CA ARG A 121 5.54 -13.14 -8.03
C ARG A 121 5.56 -11.63 -7.81
N PRO A 122 6.08 -11.15 -6.66
CA PRO A 122 6.05 -9.72 -6.30
C PRO A 122 6.72 -8.81 -7.35
N ALA A 123 7.86 -9.24 -7.91
CA ALA A 123 8.56 -8.49 -8.95
C ALA A 123 7.69 -8.23 -10.20
N HIS A 124 6.84 -9.18 -10.58
CA HIS A 124 5.96 -9.02 -11.73
C HIS A 124 4.88 -7.97 -11.48
N SER A 125 4.18 -8.06 -10.34
CA SER A 125 3.13 -7.09 -10.00
C SER A 125 3.68 -5.68 -9.80
N TYR A 126 4.87 -5.53 -9.19
CA TYR A 126 5.46 -4.22 -9.04
C TYR A 126 5.99 -3.62 -10.35
N ALA A 127 6.51 -4.45 -11.27
CA ALA A 127 6.86 -4.00 -12.61
C ALA A 127 5.62 -3.52 -13.39
N GLU A 128 4.48 -4.21 -13.27
CA GLU A 128 3.21 -3.77 -13.84
C GLU A 128 2.76 -2.42 -13.25
N ALA A 129 2.84 -2.27 -11.93
CA ALA A 129 2.49 -1.01 -11.25
C ALA A 129 3.36 0.17 -11.71
N LEU A 130 4.67 -0.04 -11.86
CA LEU A 130 5.60 0.97 -12.38
C LEU A 130 5.35 1.30 -13.84
N GLY A 131 4.97 0.30 -14.66
CA GLY A 131 4.63 0.49 -16.07
C GLY A 131 3.47 1.45 -16.30
N HIS A 132 2.51 1.54 -15.37
CA HIS A 132 1.44 2.55 -15.43
C HIS A 132 1.94 3.99 -15.28
N PHE A 133 3.17 4.20 -14.81
CA PHE A 133 3.82 5.51 -14.70
C PHE A 133 5.00 5.68 -15.67
N ASP A 134 5.18 4.74 -16.61
CA ASP A 134 6.35 4.68 -17.50
C ASP A 134 7.69 4.66 -16.74
N LEU A 135 7.69 4.03 -15.55
CA LEU A 135 8.86 3.89 -14.69
C LEU A 135 9.47 2.48 -14.76
N VAL A 136 10.75 2.40 -14.41
CA VAL A 136 11.48 1.15 -14.16
C VAL A 136 12.11 1.19 -12.77
N PRO A 137 12.26 0.06 -12.07
CA PRO A 137 12.86 0.04 -10.74
C PRO A 137 14.25 0.68 -10.74
N VAL A 138 14.56 1.50 -9.74
CA VAL A 138 15.95 1.91 -9.49
C VAL A 138 16.79 0.69 -9.11
N ALA A 139 17.99 0.62 -9.69
CA ALA A 139 19.00 -0.42 -9.45
C ALA A 139 19.67 -0.29 -8.08
#